data_AF-A0A0E3UQ53-F1
#
_entry.id   AF-A0A0E3UQ53-F1
#
_cell.length_a   1.000
_cell.length_b   1.000
_cell.length_c   1.000
_cell.angle_alpha   90.00
_cell.angle_beta   90.00
_cell.angle_gamma   90.00
#
_symmetry.space_group_name_H-M   'P 1'
#
loop_
_entity.id
_entity.type
_entity.pdbx_description
1 polymer ?
#
loop_
_entity_poly.entity_id
_entity_poly.type
_entity_poly.pdbx_seq_one_letter_code
_entity_poly.pdbx_strand_id
1 'polypeptide(L)'
;MLFAGGAQAQEGIADAAALVVDMDTVVVSGVQPGPGMWRVSKGDHVLYILGTQSPLPRDMQWEAREVREVLAEAGIVLNPPGVSIRTDAGFFRGLALAPSALKAMKSPEGATLDELLPADVYARWSGLKQRYLGRDRGVEKKRPLIAVYGLYREALKRNGLREGGVVGPVIAEALKARGMKATPTLLELKIDDPRSAIADFRKEEFKPQDLECFRDTLDIIEHGLPQVAARANAWAVGDLDALRAMPAGRRQVEACLSAWTETDTARKRGLTDIDARVMESWLAAVDKAVAEHPVSFGTVSVDDLLRADGYLAALAGRGYRIQAPDEFEEEGGAEAELAADAASP
;
A
#
# COMPACT_ATOMS: atom_id res chain seq x y z
N MET A 1 -17.88 63.00 -44.85
CA MET A 1 -17.43 62.47 -43.54
C MET A 1 -17.97 61.04 -43.46
N LEU A 2 -17.24 59.99 -43.86
CA LEU A 2 -16.06 59.32 -43.25
C LEU A 2 -16.38 58.44 -42.02
N PHE A 3 -15.93 57.17 -42.16
CA PHE A 3 -15.78 56.02 -41.24
C PHE A 3 -17.05 55.20 -40.91
N ALA A 4 -17.14 53.85 -40.95
CA ALA A 4 -16.29 52.67 -41.19
C ALA A 4 -16.40 51.68 -40.00
N GLY A 5 -16.77 50.43 -40.28
CA GLY A 5 -16.16 49.17 -39.77
C GLY A 5 -16.23 48.78 -38.28
N GLY A 6 -16.55 47.48 -38.05
CA GLY A 6 -16.25 46.72 -36.81
C GLY A 6 -17.41 45.79 -36.43
N ALA A 7 -17.49 44.54 -36.90
CA ALA A 7 -16.75 43.33 -36.50
C ALA A 7 -17.07 42.87 -35.06
N GLN A 8 -17.54 41.61 -34.96
CA GLN A 8 -17.97 40.92 -33.75
C GLN A 8 -16.88 40.82 -32.68
N ALA A 9 -17.26 40.94 -31.41
CA ALA A 9 -16.49 40.46 -30.28
C ALA A 9 -17.38 39.54 -29.44
N GLN A 10 -17.05 38.26 -29.48
CA GLN A 10 -17.58 37.20 -28.64
C GLN A 10 -16.64 37.14 -27.43
N GLU A 11 -16.96 37.91 -26.38
CA GLU A 11 -16.16 37.94 -25.15
C GLU A 11 -16.64 36.86 -24.17
N GLY A 12 -15.71 35.99 -23.78
CA GLY A 12 -15.62 35.55 -22.39
C GLY A 12 -16.04 34.12 -22.04
N ILE A 13 -15.67 33.11 -22.83
CA ILE A 13 -15.50 31.75 -22.30
C ILE A 13 -14.03 31.59 -21.91
N ALA A 14 -13.62 32.12 -20.76
CA ALA A 14 -12.38 31.77 -20.08
C ALA A 14 -12.28 32.56 -18.77
N ASP A 15 -12.78 32.01 -17.67
CA ASP A 15 -11.97 31.77 -16.48
C ASP A 15 -12.83 31.03 -15.43
N ALA A 16 -12.92 29.72 -15.61
CA ALA A 16 -13.28 28.81 -14.54
C ALA A 16 -12.33 27.63 -14.62
N ALA A 17 -11.02 27.94 -14.65
CA ALA A 17 -10.06 26.98 -14.12
C ALA A 17 -10.41 26.85 -12.65
N ALA A 18 -11.12 25.77 -12.30
CA ALA A 18 -11.37 25.40 -10.93
C ALA A 18 -10.04 25.48 -10.19
N LEU A 19 -9.93 26.47 -9.31
CA LEU A 19 -8.84 26.59 -8.36
C LEU A 19 -8.83 25.29 -7.57
N VAL A 20 -7.89 24.40 -7.89
CA VAL A 20 -7.50 23.31 -7.01
C VAL A 20 -6.98 23.99 -5.76
N VAL A 21 -7.83 24.05 -4.73
CA VAL A 21 -7.48 24.62 -3.44
C VAL A 21 -6.41 23.72 -2.83
N ASP A 22 -5.19 24.26 -2.74
CA ASP A 22 -4.05 23.62 -2.12
C ASP A 22 -4.31 23.54 -0.61
N MET A 23 -4.76 22.39 -0.14
CA MET A 23 -4.64 22.07 1.28
C MET A 23 -3.26 21.43 1.47
N ASP A 24 -2.31 22.19 2.02
CA ASP A 24 -0.99 21.68 2.33
C ASP A 24 -1.12 20.41 3.21
N THR A 25 -0.45 19.34 2.80
CA THR A 25 -0.38 18.13 3.60
C THR A 25 0.45 18.41 4.85
N VAL A 26 -0.16 18.29 6.02
CA VAL A 26 0.59 18.27 7.28
C VAL A 26 1.17 16.88 7.46
N VAL A 27 2.50 16.77 7.57
CA VAL A 27 3.21 15.50 7.80
C VAL A 27 4.10 15.59 9.04
N VAL A 28 4.09 14.53 9.84
CA VAL A 28 4.89 14.42 11.05
C VAL A 28 6.36 14.13 10.70
N SER A 29 7.29 14.59 11.53
CA SER A 29 8.74 14.37 11.38
C SER A 29 9.39 13.99 12.71
N GLY A 30 10.67 13.60 12.67
CA GLY A 30 11.43 13.23 13.87
C GLY A 30 11.17 11.82 14.37
N VAL A 31 11.54 11.54 15.62
CA VAL A 31 11.37 10.21 16.25
C VAL A 31 9.89 10.01 16.60
N GLN A 32 9.34 8.89 16.15
CA GLN A 32 7.92 8.57 16.23
C GLN A 32 7.74 7.11 16.67
N PRO A 33 6.85 6.80 17.61
CA PRO A 33 6.70 5.45 18.16
C PRO A 33 6.14 4.45 17.13
N GLY A 34 5.36 4.90 16.14
CA GLY A 34 4.52 4.01 15.34
C GLY A 34 3.36 3.46 16.19
N PRO A 35 2.47 2.62 15.63
CA PRO A 35 1.60 1.83 16.47
C PRO A 35 2.40 0.71 17.12
N GLY A 36 1.99 0.30 18.32
CA GLY A 36 2.49 -0.92 18.94
C GLY A 36 2.08 -2.19 18.17
N MET A 37 2.34 -3.34 18.78
CA MET A 37 2.05 -4.65 18.19
C MET A 37 0.80 -5.27 18.81
N TRP A 38 -0.03 -5.90 17.99
CA TRP A 38 -1.10 -6.76 18.49
C TRP A 38 -0.48 -8.02 19.09
N ARG A 39 -0.97 -8.43 20.25
CA ARG A 39 -0.59 -9.70 20.87
C ARG A 39 -1.70 -10.71 20.63
N VAL A 40 -1.33 -11.80 19.97
CA VAL A 40 -2.22 -12.90 19.61
C VAL A 40 -1.74 -14.14 20.34
N SER A 41 -2.49 -14.60 21.35
CA SER A 41 -2.04 -15.66 22.25
C SER A 41 -2.92 -16.92 22.18
N LYS A 42 -2.29 -18.08 22.36
CA LYS A 42 -2.97 -19.38 22.46
C LYS A 42 -2.16 -20.29 23.39
N GLY A 43 -2.71 -20.56 24.58
CA GLY A 43 -1.94 -21.16 25.67
C GLY A 43 -0.77 -20.25 26.07
N ASP A 44 0.41 -20.82 26.24
CA ASP A 44 1.64 -20.10 26.61
C ASP A 44 2.40 -19.50 25.40
N HIS A 45 1.85 -19.65 24.20
CA HIS A 45 2.47 -19.17 22.96
C HIS A 45 1.86 -17.85 22.51
N VAL A 46 2.71 -16.98 21.98
CA VAL A 46 2.35 -15.64 21.54
C VAL A 46 2.87 -15.34 20.13
N LEU A 47 2.00 -14.78 19.31
CA LEU A 47 2.33 -14.11 18.06
C LEU A 47 2.17 -12.60 18.28
N TYR A 48 3.24 -11.85 18.03
CA TYR A 48 3.18 -10.40 17.90
C TYR A 48 2.97 -10.03 16.43
N ILE A 49 1.95 -9.23 16.14
CA ILE A 49 1.67 -8.74 14.79
C ILE A 49 1.88 -7.23 14.75
N LEU A 50 2.80 -6.77 13.92
CA LEU A 50 2.94 -5.36 13.61
C LEU A 50 2.01 -4.97 12.46
N GLY A 51 1.09 -4.05 12.72
CA GLY A 51 0.25 -3.42 11.71
C GLY A 51 1.04 -2.40 10.89
N THR A 52 1.27 -2.68 9.61
CA THR A 52 2.06 -1.84 8.72
C THR A 52 1.18 -0.88 7.91
N GLN A 53 1.66 0.34 7.67
CA GLN A 53 1.01 1.35 6.86
C GLN A 53 1.94 1.81 5.73
N SER A 54 1.36 2.14 4.58
CA SER A 54 2.05 2.80 3.47
C SER A 54 1.05 3.68 2.72
N PRO A 55 1.42 4.91 2.31
CA PRO A 55 2.70 5.56 2.57
C PRO A 55 2.85 6.02 4.03
N LEU A 56 4.07 6.47 4.38
CA LEU A 56 4.43 7.05 5.67
C LEU A 56 5.11 8.41 5.48
N PRO A 57 5.15 9.29 6.50
CA PRO A 57 5.92 10.52 6.44
C PRO A 57 7.39 10.25 6.07
N ARG A 58 7.91 11.02 5.13
CA ARG A 58 9.25 10.83 4.56
C ARG A 58 10.34 11.02 5.61
N ASP A 59 10.18 12.05 6.43
CA ASP A 59 11.20 12.55 7.36
C ASP A 59 10.98 12.06 8.81
N MET A 60 10.14 11.03 9.00
CA MET A 60 10.03 10.33 10.26
C MET A 60 11.18 9.32 10.46
N GLN A 61 11.57 9.15 11.72
CA GLN A 61 12.40 8.08 12.24
C GLN A 61 11.51 7.25 13.16
N TRP A 62 11.49 5.94 12.95
CA TRP A 62 10.64 5.06 13.75
C TRP A 62 11.42 4.55 14.97
N GLU A 63 10.88 4.78 16.18
CA GLU A 63 11.40 4.25 17.43
C GLU A 63 10.99 2.79 17.57
N ALA A 64 11.80 1.90 17.02
CA ALA A 64 11.46 0.49 16.92
C ALA A 64 11.99 -0.36 18.08
N ARG A 65 12.26 0.23 19.26
CA ARG A 65 12.82 -0.48 20.42
C ARG A 65 12.04 -1.74 20.77
N GLU A 66 10.73 -1.62 20.98
CA GLU A 66 9.86 -2.74 21.37
C GLU A 66 9.79 -3.83 20.30
N VAL A 67 9.75 -3.44 19.03
CA VAL A 67 9.81 -4.38 17.91
C VAL A 67 11.15 -5.11 17.87
N ARG A 68 12.27 -4.44 18.15
CA ARG A 68 13.60 -5.06 18.23
C ARG A 68 13.69 -6.04 19.39
N GLU A 69 13.08 -5.74 20.54
CA GLU A 69 13.01 -6.64 21.71
C GLU A 69 12.25 -7.93 21.35
N VAL A 70 11.06 -7.81 20.77
CA VAL A 70 10.29 -8.99 20.33
C VAL A 70 11.03 -9.78 19.25
N LEU A 71 11.65 -9.10 18.27
CA LEU A 71 12.44 -9.76 17.23
C LEU A 71 13.70 -10.44 17.76
N ALA A 72 14.22 -10.05 18.94
CA ALA A 72 15.34 -10.74 19.57
C ALA A 72 14.93 -12.11 20.14
N GLU A 73 13.68 -12.25 20.58
CA GLU A 73 13.13 -13.44 21.20
C GLU A 73 12.40 -14.37 20.21
N ALA A 74 11.81 -13.80 19.16
CA ALA A 74 10.98 -14.55 18.21
C ALA A 74 11.72 -15.76 17.61
N GLY A 75 11.13 -16.95 17.70
CA GLY A 75 11.67 -18.16 17.05
C GLY A 75 11.47 -18.17 15.53
N ILE A 76 10.50 -17.40 15.05
CA ILE A 76 10.11 -17.32 13.65
C ILE A 76 9.54 -15.94 13.32
N VAL A 77 9.81 -15.46 12.10
CA VAL A 77 9.30 -14.20 11.57
C VAL A 77 8.52 -14.47 10.30
N LEU A 78 7.22 -14.19 10.30
CA LEU A 78 6.31 -14.37 9.18
C LEU A 78 6.29 -13.12 8.30
N ASN A 79 6.45 -13.32 6.99
CA ASN A 79 6.21 -12.27 6.00
C ASN A 79 4.74 -11.83 6.00
N PRO A 80 4.43 -10.63 5.48
CA PRO A 80 3.06 -10.20 5.32
C PRO A 80 2.29 -11.10 4.36
N PRO A 81 0.97 -11.22 4.54
CA PRO A 81 0.13 -11.93 3.58
C PRO A 81 0.26 -11.30 2.20
N GLY A 82 0.17 -12.13 1.17
CA GLY A 82 0.22 -11.66 -0.20
C GLY A 82 0.35 -12.82 -1.18
N VAL A 83 0.58 -12.48 -2.44
CA VAL A 83 0.79 -13.45 -3.52
C VAL A 83 2.25 -13.43 -3.96
N SER A 84 2.76 -14.59 -4.36
CA SER A 84 4.01 -14.69 -5.11
C SER A 84 3.75 -15.40 -6.43
N ILE A 85 4.39 -14.90 -7.48
CA ILE A 85 4.37 -15.56 -8.79
C ILE A 85 5.63 -16.41 -8.88
N ARG A 86 5.48 -17.73 -8.81
CA ARG A 86 6.60 -18.63 -9.09
C ARG A 86 6.75 -18.75 -10.60
N THR A 87 7.81 -18.16 -11.12
CA THR A 87 8.29 -18.45 -12.48
C THR A 87 9.42 -19.46 -12.38
N ASP A 88 9.40 -20.55 -13.17
CA ASP A 88 10.51 -21.53 -13.30
C ASP A 88 11.78 -20.94 -13.95
N ALA A 89 11.91 -19.62 -13.95
CA ALA A 89 13.00 -18.86 -14.52
C ALA A 89 14.01 -18.52 -13.42
N GLY A 90 15.16 -19.22 -13.40
CA GLY A 90 16.31 -18.80 -12.58
C GLY A 90 16.80 -17.39 -12.93
N PHE A 91 17.62 -16.79 -12.07
CA PHE A 91 18.12 -15.40 -12.15
C PHE A 91 18.51 -14.93 -13.57
N PHE A 92 19.22 -15.77 -14.33
CA PHE A 92 19.65 -15.47 -15.71
C PHE A 92 18.49 -15.40 -16.74
N ARG A 93 17.43 -16.22 -16.59
CA ARG A 93 16.22 -16.09 -17.42
C ARG A 93 15.38 -14.87 -17.01
N GLY A 94 15.37 -14.51 -15.73
CA GLY A 94 14.74 -13.29 -15.24
C GLY A 94 15.33 -12.03 -15.90
N LEU A 95 16.66 -11.94 -15.99
CA LEU A 95 17.36 -10.87 -16.73
C LEU A 95 17.02 -10.87 -18.23
N ALA A 96 16.92 -12.05 -18.86
CA ALA A 96 16.54 -12.14 -20.28
C ALA A 96 15.10 -11.66 -20.56
N LEU A 97 14.22 -11.63 -19.56
CA LEU A 97 12.86 -11.11 -19.68
C LEU A 97 12.77 -9.59 -19.47
N ALA A 98 13.83 -8.94 -18.96
CA ALA A 98 13.80 -7.51 -18.63
C ALA A 98 13.45 -6.62 -19.83
N PRO A 99 14.00 -6.78 -21.05
CA PRO A 99 13.61 -5.97 -22.21
C PRO A 99 12.12 -6.12 -22.58
N SER A 100 11.60 -7.35 -22.49
CA SER A 100 10.19 -7.65 -22.74
C SER A 100 9.27 -7.06 -21.67
N ALA A 101 9.68 -7.10 -20.40
CA ALA A 101 8.98 -6.46 -19.29
C ALA A 101 8.97 -4.93 -19.43
N LEU A 102 10.11 -4.32 -19.76
CA LEU A 102 10.21 -2.88 -20.07
C LEU A 102 9.30 -2.48 -21.24
N LYS A 103 9.19 -3.33 -22.27
CA LYS A 103 8.28 -3.12 -23.40
C LYS A 103 6.81 -3.33 -23.00
N ALA A 104 6.51 -4.26 -22.09
CA ALA A 104 5.15 -4.51 -21.61
C ALA A 104 4.59 -3.34 -20.79
N MET A 105 5.45 -2.53 -20.16
CA MET A 105 5.03 -1.30 -19.48
C MET A 105 4.60 -0.19 -20.44
N LYS A 106 4.95 -0.29 -21.74
CA LYS A 106 4.51 0.66 -22.77
C LYS A 106 3.13 0.30 -23.27
N SER A 107 2.38 1.30 -23.72
CA SER A 107 1.09 1.11 -24.37
C SER A 107 1.23 0.20 -25.59
N PRO A 108 0.21 -0.63 -25.90
CA PRO A 108 0.15 -1.38 -27.14
C PRO A 108 0.39 -0.47 -28.35
N GLU A 109 1.12 -0.98 -29.34
CA GLU A 109 1.40 -0.30 -30.62
C GLU A 109 2.09 1.07 -30.54
N GLY A 110 2.51 1.49 -29.34
CA GLY A 110 3.14 2.79 -29.12
C GLY A 110 2.16 3.94 -28.90
N ALA A 111 0.87 3.63 -28.69
CA ALA A 111 -0.17 4.61 -28.43
C ALA A 111 0.17 5.53 -27.24
N THR A 112 -0.22 6.79 -27.34
CA THR A 112 0.00 7.78 -26.28
C THR A 112 -1.22 7.95 -25.40
N LEU A 113 -1.05 8.55 -24.21
CA LEU A 113 -2.16 8.72 -23.26
C LEU A 113 -3.27 9.63 -23.79
N ASP A 114 -2.98 10.61 -24.64
CA ASP A 114 -3.99 11.43 -25.32
C ASP A 114 -4.82 10.66 -26.35
N GLU A 115 -4.25 9.61 -26.94
CA GLU A 115 -4.97 8.72 -27.87
C GLU A 115 -5.85 7.71 -27.11
N LEU A 116 -5.44 7.33 -25.90
CA LEU A 116 -6.11 6.29 -25.09
C LEU A 116 -7.15 6.83 -24.10
N LEU A 117 -7.00 8.07 -23.65
CA LEU A 117 -7.86 8.65 -22.61
C LEU A 117 -8.93 9.57 -23.23
N PRO A 118 -10.14 9.62 -22.64
CA PRO A 118 -11.11 10.67 -22.94
C PRO A 118 -10.50 12.06 -22.73
N ALA A 119 -10.90 13.03 -23.56
CA ALA A 119 -10.30 14.37 -23.59
C ALA A 119 -10.35 15.09 -22.22
N ASP A 120 -11.44 14.93 -21.47
CA ASP A 120 -11.60 15.46 -20.11
C ASP A 120 -10.58 14.87 -19.12
N VAL A 121 -10.37 13.55 -19.19
CA VAL A 121 -9.42 12.84 -18.33
C VAL A 121 -7.98 13.20 -18.71
N TYR A 122 -7.69 13.30 -20.01
CA TYR A 122 -6.37 13.71 -20.49
C TYR A 122 -6.01 15.15 -20.06
N ALA A 123 -6.98 16.06 -20.09
CA ALA A 123 -6.76 17.44 -19.63
C ALA A 123 -6.36 17.49 -18.15
N ARG A 124 -7.07 16.74 -17.28
CA ARG A 124 -6.72 16.60 -15.85
C ARG A 124 -5.33 15.98 -15.66
N TRP A 125 -5.08 14.86 -16.33
CA TRP A 125 -3.76 14.20 -16.34
C TRP A 125 -2.64 15.17 -16.70
N SER A 126 -2.80 15.93 -17.79
CA SER A 126 -1.79 16.85 -18.29
C SER A 126 -1.44 17.94 -17.27
N GLY A 127 -2.45 18.50 -16.60
CA GLY A 127 -2.25 19.47 -15.52
C GLY A 127 -1.44 18.89 -14.35
N LEU A 128 -1.84 17.72 -13.84
CA LEU A 128 -1.15 17.06 -12.73
C LEU A 128 0.24 16.57 -13.11
N LYS A 129 0.43 16.03 -14.32
CA LYS A 129 1.73 15.65 -14.86
C LYS A 129 2.66 16.85 -14.90
N GLN A 130 2.21 18.00 -15.41
CA GLN A 130 3.04 19.20 -15.44
C GLN A 130 3.46 19.63 -14.02
N ARG A 131 2.56 19.50 -13.03
CA ARG A 131 2.84 19.79 -11.62
C ARG A 131 3.86 18.82 -11.03
N TYR A 132 3.65 17.51 -11.10
CA TYR A 132 4.41 16.51 -10.34
C TYR A 132 5.54 15.80 -11.13
N LEU A 133 5.37 15.59 -12.43
CA LEU A 133 6.33 14.91 -13.32
C LEU A 133 7.09 15.88 -14.25
N GLY A 134 6.62 17.12 -14.37
CA GLY A 134 7.22 18.12 -15.24
C GLY A 134 7.19 17.70 -16.71
N ARG A 135 8.34 17.74 -17.38
CA ARG A 135 8.47 17.52 -18.84
C ARG A 135 8.80 16.07 -19.22
N ASP A 136 8.57 15.10 -18.34
CA ASP A 136 8.77 13.69 -18.69
C ASP A 136 7.86 13.31 -19.86
N ARG A 137 8.45 13.09 -21.05
CA ARG A 137 7.73 12.63 -22.25
C ARG A 137 7.62 11.10 -22.31
N GLY A 138 8.42 10.39 -21.52
CA GLY A 138 8.42 8.94 -21.48
C GLY A 138 7.14 8.38 -20.84
N VAL A 139 6.56 9.10 -19.89
CA VAL A 139 5.31 8.71 -19.21
C VAL A 139 4.11 8.64 -20.17
N GLU A 140 4.06 9.49 -21.20
CA GLU A 140 2.96 9.51 -22.19
C GLU A 140 2.86 8.23 -23.02
N LYS A 141 3.93 7.43 -23.07
CA LYS A 141 3.98 6.16 -23.83
C LYS A 141 3.82 4.93 -22.94
N LYS A 142 3.65 5.13 -21.63
CA LYS A 142 3.38 4.03 -20.69
C LYS A 142 1.90 3.68 -20.74
N ARG A 143 1.59 2.43 -20.37
CA ARG A 143 0.19 2.05 -20.13
C ARG A 143 -0.46 3.00 -19.11
N PRO A 144 -1.73 3.38 -19.28
CA PRO A 144 -2.41 4.35 -18.41
C PRO A 144 -2.23 4.07 -16.91
N LEU A 145 -2.47 2.84 -16.44
CA LEU A 145 -2.33 2.50 -15.01
C LEU A 145 -0.90 2.67 -14.47
N ILE A 146 0.12 2.39 -15.30
CA ILE A 146 1.52 2.55 -14.90
C ILE A 146 1.89 4.04 -14.88
N ALA A 147 1.36 4.81 -15.84
CA ALA A 147 1.56 6.25 -15.89
C ALA A 147 0.96 6.94 -14.66
N VAL A 148 -0.31 6.64 -14.33
CA VAL A 148 -1.01 7.26 -13.20
C VAL A 148 -0.44 6.85 -11.86
N TYR A 149 -0.02 5.60 -11.69
CA TYR A 149 0.68 5.18 -10.48
C TYR A 149 2.04 5.89 -10.33
N GLY A 150 2.77 6.06 -11.45
CA GLY A 150 4.00 6.86 -11.45
C GLY A 150 3.78 8.32 -11.03
N LEU A 151 2.69 8.93 -11.49
CA LEU A 151 2.27 10.27 -11.08
C LEU A 151 1.92 10.31 -9.59
N TYR A 152 1.13 9.35 -9.09
CA TYR A 152 0.76 9.24 -7.68
C TYR A 152 1.99 9.15 -6.77
N ARG A 153 2.98 8.33 -7.12
CA ARG A 153 4.24 8.21 -6.35
C ARG A 153 5.02 9.53 -6.27
N GLU A 154 5.13 10.27 -7.36
CA GLU A 154 5.78 11.58 -7.32
C GLU A 154 4.93 12.63 -6.59
N ALA A 155 3.59 12.53 -6.66
CA ALA A 155 2.70 13.37 -5.86
C ALA A 155 2.91 13.12 -4.36
N LEU A 156 2.91 11.87 -3.90
CA LEU A 156 3.24 11.52 -2.51
C LEU A 156 4.58 12.11 -2.08
N LYS A 157 5.63 11.90 -2.89
CA LYS A 157 6.98 12.37 -2.59
C LYS A 157 7.08 13.89 -2.47
N ARG A 158 6.39 14.64 -3.34
CA ARG A 158 6.35 16.11 -3.25
C ARG A 158 5.57 16.61 -2.04
N ASN A 159 4.67 15.79 -1.50
CA ASN A 159 3.88 16.05 -0.30
C ASN A 159 4.47 15.38 0.94
N GLY A 160 5.79 15.15 0.97
CA GLY A 160 6.48 14.67 2.18
C GLY A 160 6.13 13.24 2.58
N LEU A 161 5.61 12.41 1.68
CA LEU A 161 5.25 11.01 1.93
C LEU A 161 6.17 10.07 1.15
N ARG A 162 6.37 8.85 1.66
CA ARG A 162 7.11 7.78 0.98
C ARG A 162 6.45 6.43 1.16
N GLU A 163 6.57 5.59 0.15
CA GLU A 163 6.21 4.17 0.24
C GLU A 163 7.41 3.39 0.80
N GLY A 164 7.16 2.56 1.82
CA GLY A 164 8.17 1.69 2.42
C GLY A 164 9.34 2.41 3.09
N GLY A 165 10.43 1.66 3.33
CA GLY A 165 11.69 2.22 3.84
C GLY A 165 11.72 2.59 5.33
N VAL A 166 10.67 2.24 6.09
CA VAL A 166 10.59 2.45 7.55
C VAL A 166 10.66 1.11 8.28
N VAL A 167 9.65 0.24 8.11
CA VAL A 167 9.52 -1.02 8.84
C VAL A 167 10.47 -2.10 8.34
N GLY A 168 10.54 -2.29 7.01
CA GLY A 168 11.32 -3.37 6.38
C GLY A 168 12.81 -3.40 6.76
N PRO A 169 13.54 -2.27 6.77
CA PRO A 169 14.93 -2.23 7.20
C PRO A 169 15.16 -2.72 8.64
N VAL A 170 14.27 -2.37 9.58
CA VAL A 170 14.38 -2.78 11.00
C VAL A 170 14.28 -4.31 11.12
N ILE A 171 13.27 -4.91 10.48
CA ILE A 171 13.07 -6.36 10.49
C ILE A 171 14.26 -7.07 9.83
N ALA A 172 14.71 -6.56 8.68
CA ALA A 172 15.84 -7.15 7.95
C ALA A 172 17.15 -7.10 8.74
N GLU A 173 17.40 -6.01 9.46
CA GLU A 173 18.57 -5.84 10.34
C GLU A 173 18.54 -6.84 11.50
N ALA A 174 17.40 -6.97 12.19
CA ALA A 174 17.23 -7.90 13.31
C ALA A 174 17.40 -9.37 12.88
N LEU A 175 16.79 -9.76 11.76
CA LEU A 175 16.94 -11.10 11.19
C LEU A 175 18.39 -11.39 10.80
N LYS A 176 19.07 -10.43 10.17
CA LYS A 176 20.48 -10.56 9.79
C LYS A 176 21.37 -10.73 11.02
N ALA A 177 21.15 -9.96 12.09
CA ALA A 177 21.92 -10.08 13.33
C ALA A 177 21.80 -11.47 13.98
N ARG A 178 20.65 -12.13 13.81
CA ARG A 178 20.39 -13.48 14.33
C ARG A 178 20.65 -14.61 13.33
N GLY A 179 21.11 -14.29 12.12
CA GLY A 179 21.30 -15.29 11.05
C GLY A 179 20.01 -15.98 10.60
N MET A 180 18.86 -15.35 10.85
CA MET A 180 17.53 -15.88 10.53
C MET A 180 17.04 -15.38 9.18
N LYS A 181 16.08 -16.12 8.60
CA LYS A 181 15.33 -15.69 7.41
C LYS A 181 13.86 -15.54 7.78
N ALA A 182 13.19 -14.60 7.14
CA ALA A 182 11.74 -14.52 7.23
C ALA A 182 11.11 -15.73 6.52
N THR A 183 10.05 -16.26 7.11
CA THR A 183 9.24 -17.34 6.58
C THR A 183 8.25 -16.76 5.55
N PRO A 184 8.33 -17.18 4.28
CA PRO A 184 7.34 -16.80 3.29
C PRO A 184 5.95 -17.32 3.66
N THR A 185 4.96 -16.43 3.62
CA THR A 185 3.53 -16.74 3.84
C THR A 185 2.70 -16.50 2.57
N LEU A 186 3.39 -16.19 1.47
CA LEU A 186 2.78 -15.80 0.22
C LEU A 186 2.06 -16.98 -0.43
N LEU A 187 0.84 -16.76 -0.90
CA LEU A 187 0.15 -17.70 -1.76
C LEU A 187 0.90 -17.82 -3.07
N GLU A 188 1.42 -19.01 -3.35
CA GLU A 188 2.15 -19.28 -4.59
C GLU A 188 1.17 -19.50 -5.73
N LEU A 189 1.14 -18.54 -6.65
CA LEU A 189 0.40 -18.64 -7.90
C LEU A 189 1.35 -19.20 -8.97
N LYS A 190 1.08 -20.43 -9.41
CA LYS A 190 1.82 -21.03 -10.51
C LYS A 190 1.33 -20.46 -11.83
N ILE A 191 2.24 -19.92 -12.63
CA ILE A 191 1.97 -19.54 -14.02
C ILE A 191 2.65 -20.56 -14.91
N ASP A 192 1.86 -21.44 -15.54
CA ASP A 192 2.41 -22.53 -16.37
C ASP A 192 3.18 -22.02 -17.61
N ASP A 193 2.78 -20.87 -18.19
CA ASP A 193 3.51 -20.23 -19.28
C ASP A 193 3.67 -18.70 -19.06
N PRO A 194 4.77 -18.27 -18.40
CA PRO A 194 5.01 -16.85 -18.13
C PRO A 194 5.28 -16.03 -19.38
N ARG A 195 5.79 -16.63 -20.47
CA ARG A 195 6.02 -15.90 -21.73
C ARG A 195 4.70 -15.60 -22.43
N SER A 196 3.81 -16.59 -22.48
CA SER A 196 2.47 -16.39 -23.01
C SER A 196 1.68 -15.41 -22.13
N ALA A 197 1.78 -15.49 -20.80
CA ALA A 197 1.15 -14.51 -19.90
C ALA A 197 1.61 -13.06 -20.17
N ILE A 198 2.92 -12.83 -20.35
CA ILE A 198 3.45 -11.51 -20.73
C ILE A 198 2.97 -11.11 -22.14
N ALA A 199 2.91 -12.05 -23.09
CA ALA A 199 2.45 -11.77 -24.44
C ALA A 199 0.95 -11.45 -24.49
N ASP A 200 0.13 -12.13 -23.71
CA ASP A 200 -1.30 -11.87 -23.54
C ASP A 200 -1.52 -10.51 -22.87
N PHE A 201 -0.81 -10.21 -21.78
CA PHE A 201 -0.88 -8.90 -21.16
C PHE A 201 -0.51 -7.77 -22.12
N ARG A 202 0.50 -8.00 -22.98
CA ARG A 202 0.87 -7.03 -24.01
C ARG A 202 -0.26 -6.73 -25.00
N LYS A 203 -1.17 -7.69 -25.23
CA LYS A 203 -2.35 -7.54 -26.09
C LYS A 203 -3.57 -7.03 -25.34
N GLU A 204 -3.56 -7.02 -24.01
CA GLU A 204 -4.69 -6.47 -23.25
C GLU A 204 -4.81 -4.97 -23.52
N GLU A 205 -6.00 -4.60 -23.99
CA GLU A 205 -6.42 -3.23 -24.25
C GLU A 205 -6.84 -2.55 -22.94
N PHE A 206 -6.86 -1.23 -22.96
CA PHE A 206 -7.31 -0.39 -21.86
C PHE A 206 -8.83 -0.51 -21.69
N LYS A 207 -9.27 -1.05 -20.56
CA LYS A 207 -10.68 -1.38 -20.31
C LYS A 207 -11.40 -0.21 -19.62
N PRO A 208 -12.75 -0.18 -19.67
CA PRO A 208 -13.53 0.81 -18.92
C PRO A 208 -13.21 0.83 -17.41
N GLN A 209 -12.95 -0.34 -16.79
CA GLN A 209 -12.57 -0.41 -15.37
C GLN A 209 -11.19 0.22 -15.10
N ASP A 210 -10.26 0.07 -16.05
CA ASP A 210 -8.94 0.71 -15.96
C ASP A 210 -9.06 2.24 -16.04
N LEU A 211 -10.05 2.75 -16.78
CA LEU A 211 -10.35 4.18 -16.86
C LEU A 211 -10.95 4.73 -15.56
N GLU A 212 -11.85 3.99 -14.92
CA GLU A 212 -12.36 4.34 -13.59
C GLU A 212 -11.22 4.41 -12.57
N CYS A 213 -10.37 3.37 -12.55
CA CYS A 213 -9.18 3.34 -11.71
C CYS A 213 -8.22 4.52 -11.98
N PHE A 214 -8.03 4.87 -13.25
CA PHE A 214 -7.24 6.04 -13.63
C PHE A 214 -7.84 7.33 -13.05
N ARG A 215 -9.16 7.53 -13.17
CA ARG A 215 -9.87 8.70 -12.62
C ARG A 215 -9.77 8.78 -11.11
N ASP A 216 -10.02 7.69 -10.40
CA ASP A 216 -9.95 7.64 -8.94
C ASP A 216 -8.54 7.99 -8.44
N THR A 217 -7.51 7.55 -9.15
CA THR A 217 -6.12 7.92 -8.81
C THR A 217 -5.87 9.42 -9.01
N LEU A 218 -6.42 10.03 -10.07
CA LEU A 218 -6.34 11.49 -10.24
C LEU A 218 -7.09 12.23 -9.13
N ASP A 219 -8.28 11.75 -8.72
CA ASP A 219 -9.06 12.34 -7.63
C ASP A 219 -8.27 12.32 -6.31
N ILE A 220 -7.55 11.21 -6.03
CA ILE A 220 -6.67 11.13 -4.85
C ILE A 220 -5.55 12.17 -4.93
N ILE A 221 -4.93 12.35 -6.09
CA ILE A 221 -3.84 13.32 -6.26
C ILE A 221 -4.35 14.75 -6.11
N GLU A 222 -5.55 15.05 -6.61
CA GLU A 222 -6.15 16.39 -6.59
C GLU A 222 -6.71 16.75 -5.21
N HIS A 223 -7.30 15.79 -4.50
CA HIS A 223 -8.13 16.06 -3.31
C HIS A 223 -7.87 15.14 -2.13
N GLY A 224 -7.27 13.97 -2.35
CA GLY A 224 -7.11 12.91 -1.35
C GLY A 224 -5.79 12.94 -0.56
N LEU A 225 -4.78 13.69 -1.01
CA LEU A 225 -3.46 13.70 -0.36
C LEU A 225 -3.47 14.13 1.11
N PRO A 226 -4.29 15.12 1.55
CA PRO A 226 -4.40 15.45 2.98
C PRO A 226 -4.89 14.29 3.84
N GLN A 227 -5.85 13.49 3.35
CA GLN A 227 -6.36 12.32 4.08
C GLN A 227 -5.33 11.19 4.10
N VAL A 228 -4.57 11.00 3.02
CA VAL A 228 -3.45 10.06 2.98
C VAL A 228 -2.38 10.47 4.01
N ALA A 229 -2.04 11.76 4.09
CA ALA A 229 -1.10 12.29 5.06
C ALA A 229 -1.61 12.15 6.51
N ALA A 230 -2.89 12.46 6.77
CA ALA A 230 -3.49 12.29 8.08
C ALA A 230 -3.42 10.84 8.57
N ARG A 231 -3.73 9.87 7.69
CA ARG A 231 -3.61 8.44 8.01
C ARG A 231 -2.15 8.04 8.28
N ALA A 232 -1.23 8.54 7.47
CA ALA A 232 0.21 8.29 7.63
C ALA A 232 0.75 8.85 8.96
N ASN A 233 0.26 10.02 9.38
CA ASN A 233 0.57 10.63 10.68
C ASN A 233 -0.03 9.84 11.84
N ALA A 234 -1.29 9.40 11.72
CA ALA A 234 -1.94 8.58 12.75
C ALA A 234 -1.14 7.32 13.03
N TRP A 235 -0.66 6.64 11.99
CA TRP A 235 0.28 5.53 12.15
C TRP A 235 1.58 5.98 12.82
N ALA A 236 2.21 7.06 12.35
CA ALA A 236 3.48 7.52 12.90
C ALA A 236 3.41 7.79 14.40
N VAL A 237 2.35 8.44 14.88
CA VAL A 237 2.20 8.79 16.30
C VAL A 237 1.55 7.69 17.14
N GLY A 238 1.14 6.57 16.54
CA GLY A 238 0.47 5.47 17.25
C GLY A 238 -1.02 5.69 17.54
N ASP A 239 -1.67 6.66 16.89
CA ASP A 239 -3.10 6.97 17.08
C ASP A 239 -3.99 5.92 16.40
N LEU A 240 -4.25 4.84 17.13
CA LEU A 240 -5.03 3.71 16.63
C LEU A 240 -6.51 4.04 16.46
N ASP A 241 -7.05 4.94 17.27
CA ASP A 241 -8.44 5.40 17.16
C ASP A 241 -8.68 6.19 15.88
N ALA A 242 -7.75 7.08 15.51
CA ALA A 242 -7.80 7.75 14.21
C ALA A 242 -7.70 6.74 13.06
N LEU A 243 -6.84 5.72 13.16
CA LEU A 243 -6.72 4.68 12.13
C LEU A 243 -8.00 3.84 11.97
N ARG A 244 -8.72 3.58 13.07
CA ARG A 244 -10.04 2.90 13.09
C ARG A 244 -11.15 3.75 12.49
N ALA A 245 -11.15 5.06 12.76
CA ALA A 245 -12.18 5.98 12.28
C ALA A 245 -12.03 6.35 10.79
N MET A 246 -10.80 6.31 10.26
CA MET A 246 -10.51 6.66 8.87
C MET A 246 -10.77 5.49 7.91
N PRO A 247 -11.27 5.75 6.69
CA PRO A 247 -11.33 4.74 5.63
C PRO A 247 -9.97 4.09 5.38
N ALA A 248 -9.99 2.82 4.96
CA ALA A 248 -8.79 2.07 4.56
C ALA A 248 -8.12 2.76 3.37
N GLY A 249 -7.02 3.48 3.61
CA GLY A 249 -6.36 4.33 2.61
C GLY A 249 -5.64 3.53 1.53
N ARG A 250 -5.20 2.30 1.83
CA ARG A 250 -4.45 1.45 0.89
C ARG A 250 -5.37 0.74 -0.11
N ARG A 251 -6.59 0.42 0.33
CA ARG A 251 -7.55 -0.38 -0.45
C ARG A 251 -8.01 0.31 -1.73
N GLN A 252 -8.14 1.63 -1.76
CA GLN A 252 -8.65 2.33 -2.95
C GLN A 252 -7.67 2.25 -4.14
N VAL A 253 -6.37 2.48 -3.91
CA VAL A 253 -5.35 2.40 -4.96
C VAL A 253 -4.94 0.96 -5.25
N GLU A 254 -4.85 0.09 -4.22
CA GLU A 254 -4.53 -1.32 -4.45
C GLU A 254 -5.68 -2.11 -5.08
N ALA A 255 -6.95 -1.84 -4.76
CA ALA A 255 -8.10 -2.47 -5.44
C ALA A 255 -8.18 -2.06 -6.92
N CYS A 256 -7.84 -0.79 -7.19
CA CYS A 256 -7.71 -0.22 -8.52
C CYS A 256 -6.57 -0.91 -9.32
N LEU A 257 -5.47 -1.30 -8.66
CA LEU A 257 -4.35 -2.04 -9.28
C LEU A 257 -4.53 -3.57 -9.29
N SER A 258 -5.36 -4.13 -8.41
CA SER A 258 -5.71 -5.55 -8.36
C SER A 258 -6.82 -5.93 -9.35
N ALA A 259 -7.37 -4.98 -10.11
CA ALA A 259 -8.25 -5.23 -11.25
C ALA A 259 -7.66 -6.25 -12.27
N TRP A 260 -6.33 -6.44 -12.23
CA TRP A 260 -5.61 -7.51 -12.94
C TRP A 260 -6.05 -8.93 -12.56
N THR A 261 -6.30 -9.20 -11.27
CA THR A 261 -6.73 -10.53 -10.78
C THR A 261 -8.21 -10.80 -11.04
N GLU A 262 -9.00 -9.76 -11.34
CA GLU A 262 -10.42 -9.87 -11.68
C GLU A 262 -10.70 -9.92 -13.19
N THR A 263 -9.66 -10.00 -14.01
CA THR A 263 -9.82 -10.15 -15.46
C THR A 263 -10.37 -11.53 -15.84
N ASP A 264 -11.07 -11.63 -16.97
CA ASP A 264 -11.43 -12.93 -17.55
C ASP A 264 -10.20 -13.83 -17.77
N THR A 265 -9.06 -13.22 -18.08
CA THR A 265 -7.74 -13.84 -18.23
C THR A 265 -7.28 -14.53 -16.94
N ALA A 266 -7.48 -13.89 -15.79
CA ALA A 266 -7.15 -14.40 -14.47
C ALA A 266 -8.13 -15.48 -14.00
N ARG A 267 -9.45 -15.26 -14.18
CA ARG A 267 -10.48 -16.28 -13.88
C ARG A 267 -10.28 -17.56 -14.70
N LYS A 268 -10.02 -17.45 -16.01
CA LYS A 268 -9.71 -18.59 -16.91
C LYS A 268 -8.45 -19.36 -16.48
N ARG A 269 -7.59 -18.75 -15.67
CA ARG A 269 -6.36 -19.35 -15.12
C ARG A 269 -6.51 -19.81 -13.66
N GLY A 270 -7.74 -19.90 -13.14
CA GLY A 270 -8.02 -20.42 -11.80
C GLY A 270 -7.68 -19.47 -10.66
N LEU A 271 -7.54 -18.17 -10.95
CA LEU A 271 -7.29 -17.12 -9.96
C LEU A 271 -8.61 -16.61 -9.38
N THR A 272 -9.40 -17.49 -8.77
CA THR A 272 -10.61 -17.14 -8.01
C THR A 272 -10.32 -17.13 -6.52
N ASP A 273 -11.08 -16.32 -5.78
CA ASP A 273 -11.05 -16.24 -4.31
C ASP A 273 -9.65 -15.99 -3.74
N ILE A 274 -8.84 -15.17 -4.42
CA ILE A 274 -7.43 -14.95 -4.08
C ILE A 274 -7.29 -14.39 -2.67
N ASP A 275 -8.10 -13.41 -2.29
CA ASP A 275 -8.02 -12.78 -0.96
C ASP A 275 -8.28 -13.79 0.16
N ALA A 276 -9.32 -14.61 0.02
CA ALA A 276 -9.63 -15.67 0.99
C ALA A 276 -8.50 -16.71 1.07
N ARG A 277 -7.92 -17.10 -0.08
CA ARG A 277 -6.80 -18.05 -0.13
C ARG A 277 -5.50 -17.48 0.44
N VAL A 278 -5.23 -16.20 0.23
CA VAL A 278 -4.09 -15.48 0.81
C VAL A 278 -4.23 -15.42 2.32
N MET A 279 -5.43 -15.08 2.82
CA MET A 279 -5.74 -15.09 4.24
C MET A 279 -5.55 -16.48 4.83
N GLU A 280 -6.14 -17.52 4.23
CA GLU A 280 -6.01 -18.90 4.71
C GLU A 280 -4.55 -19.38 4.74
N SER A 281 -3.78 -19.09 3.69
CA SER A 281 -2.34 -19.42 3.61
C SER A 281 -1.57 -18.80 4.77
N TRP A 282 -1.83 -17.52 5.07
CA TRP A 282 -1.17 -16.84 6.18
C TRP A 282 -1.63 -17.35 7.55
N LEU A 283 -2.93 -17.61 7.74
CA LEU A 283 -3.46 -18.16 8.99
C LEU A 283 -2.92 -19.57 9.27
N ALA A 284 -2.79 -20.42 8.25
CA ALA A 284 -2.16 -21.72 8.40
C ALA A 284 -0.68 -21.61 8.80
N ALA A 285 0.05 -20.62 8.28
CA ALA A 285 1.42 -20.33 8.71
C ALA A 285 1.48 -19.83 10.17
N VAL A 286 0.50 -19.04 10.61
CA VAL A 286 0.36 -18.63 12.02
C VAL A 286 0.12 -19.81 12.94
N ASP A 287 -0.83 -20.69 12.60
CA ASP A 287 -1.13 -21.87 13.42
C ASP A 287 0.11 -22.73 13.64
N LYS A 288 0.89 -22.94 12.56
CA LYS A 288 2.15 -23.67 12.62
C LYS A 288 3.19 -22.93 13.47
N ALA A 289 3.39 -21.65 13.22
CA ALA A 289 4.38 -20.82 13.92
C ALA A 289 4.15 -20.81 15.43
N VAL A 290 2.90 -20.59 15.86
CA VAL A 290 2.52 -20.56 17.27
C VAL A 290 2.66 -21.94 17.90
N ALA A 291 2.34 -23.03 17.20
CA ALA A 291 2.52 -24.38 17.74
C ALA A 291 4.00 -24.77 17.95
N GLU A 292 4.90 -24.28 17.09
CA GLU A 292 6.32 -24.67 17.08
C GLU A 292 7.21 -23.72 17.90
N HIS A 293 6.78 -22.47 18.12
CA HIS A 293 7.59 -21.42 18.75
C HIS A 293 6.84 -20.72 19.88
N PRO A 294 7.46 -20.53 21.07
CA PRO A 294 6.86 -19.77 22.17
C PRO A 294 6.53 -18.32 21.78
N VAL A 295 7.43 -17.68 21.03
CA VAL A 295 7.28 -16.33 20.50
C VAL A 295 7.41 -16.38 18.98
N SER A 296 6.39 -15.86 18.29
CA SER A 296 6.37 -15.64 16.85
C SER A 296 6.19 -14.16 16.56
N PHE A 297 6.70 -13.68 15.43
CA PHE A 297 6.48 -12.32 14.97
C PHE A 297 5.94 -12.34 13.53
N GLY A 298 5.03 -11.42 13.21
CA GLY A 298 4.50 -11.25 11.86
C GLY A 298 4.17 -9.81 11.55
N THR A 299 3.95 -9.53 10.27
CA THR A 299 3.44 -8.23 9.81
C THR A 299 2.16 -8.45 9.02
N VAL A 300 1.21 -7.53 9.13
CA VAL A 300 -0.01 -7.46 8.32
C VAL A 300 -0.27 -5.99 8.03
N SER A 301 -1.00 -5.63 6.97
CA SER A 301 -1.39 -4.23 6.80
C SER A 301 -2.35 -3.82 7.94
N VAL A 302 -2.23 -2.59 8.45
CA VAL A 302 -3.14 -2.11 9.50
C VAL A 302 -4.59 -2.08 9.00
N ASP A 303 -4.80 -1.85 7.70
CA ASP A 303 -6.09 -1.92 7.05
C ASP A 303 -6.71 -3.32 7.18
N ASP A 304 -5.95 -4.39 7.02
CA ASP A 304 -6.45 -5.76 7.09
C ASP A 304 -6.62 -6.27 8.53
N LEU A 305 -5.89 -5.69 9.48
CA LEU A 305 -6.08 -5.95 10.91
C LEU A 305 -7.35 -5.29 11.45
N LEU A 306 -7.63 -4.05 11.03
CA LEU A 306 -8.77 -3.27 11.52
C LEU A 306 -10.10 -3.61 10.82
N ARG A 307 -10.09 -4.49 9.81
CA ARG A 307 -11.32 -5.00 9.18
C ARG A 307 -12.12 -5.85 10.18
N ALA A 308 -13.44 -5.63 10.19
CA ALA A 308 -14.37 -6.40 11.00
C ALA A 308 -14.34 -7.90 10.69
N ASP A 309 -14.14 -8.27 9.43
CA ASP A 309 -13.99 -9.63 8.90
C ASP A 309 -12.53 -9.93 8.51
N GLY A 310 -11.57 -9.23 9.12
CA GLY A 310 -10.15 -9.32 8.81
C GLY A 310 -9.39 -10.43 9.53
N TYR A 311 -8.06 -10.30 9.54
CA TYR A 311 -7.16 -11.30 10.10
C TYR A 311 -7.36 -11.50 11.61
N LEU A 312 -7.61 -10.43 12.37
CA LEU A 312 -7.84 -10.53 13.82
C LEU A 312 -9.13 -11.30 14.13
N ALA A 313 -10.21 -11.03 13.40
CA ALA A 313 -11.47 -11.75 13.54
C ALA A 313 -11.32 -13.24 13.17
N ALA A 314 -10.58 -13.55 12.10
CA ALA A 314 -10.29 -14.92 11.70
C ALA A 314 -9.44 -15.66 12.75
N LEU A 315 -8.45 -15.00 13.35
CA LEU A 315 -7.66 -15.56 14.45
C LEU A 315 -8.51 -15.79 15.70
N ALA A 316 -9.38 -14.85 16.08
CA ALA A 316 -10.31 -15.03 17.18
C ALA A 316 -11.22 -16.26 16.96
N GLY A 317 -11.72 -16.44 15.72
CA GLY A 317 -12.48 -17.63 15.33
C GLY A 317 -11.71 -18.95 15.43
N ARG A 318 -10.37 -18.92 15.38
CA ARG A 318 -9.47 -20.07 15.60
C ARG A 318 -9.08 -20.29 17.07
N GLY A 319 -9.71 -19.56 17.99
CA GLY A 319 -9.50 -19.68 19.44
C GLY A 319 -8.29 -18.92 19.97
N TYR A 320 -7.77 -17.95 19.22
CA TYR A 320 -6.74 -17.04 19.73
C TYR A 320 -7.36 -15.92 20.57
N ARG A 321 -6.69 -15.53 21.64
CA ARG A 321 -6.98 -14.28 22.35
C ARG A 321 -6.23 -13.15 21.67
N ILE A 322 -6.96 -12.10 21.31
CA ILE A 322 -6.41 -10.90 20.67
C ILE A 322 -6.35 -9.80 21.73
N GLN A 323 -5.21 -9.10 21.79
CA GLN A 323 -5.03 -7.88 22.56
C GLN A 323 -4.45 -6.81 21.62
N ALA A 324 -5.07 -5.64 21.62
CA ALA A 324 -4.66 -4.52 20.78
C ALA A 324 -3.55 -3.68 21.44
N PRO A 325 -2.73 -2.94 20.67
CA PRO A 325 -1.61 -2.17 21.19
C PRO A 325 -1.98 -1.16 22.30
N ASP A 326 -3.13 -0.53 22.15
CA ASP A 326 -3.69 0.49 23.05
C ASP A 326 -4.22 -0.11 24.37
N GLU A 327 -4.53 -1.41 24.39
CA GLU A 327 -4.99 -2.08 25.61
C GLU A 327 -3.84 -2.31 26.62
N PHE A 328 -2.58 -2.38 26.17
CA PHE A 328 -1.41 -2.54 27.06
C PHE A 328 -1.01 -1.25 27.76
N GLU A 329 -1.18 -0.12 27.08
CA GLU A 329 -0.78 1.19 27.61
C GLU A 329 -1.68 1.60 28.78
N GLU A 330 -2.98 1.26 28.71
CA GLU A 330 -3.93 1.48 29.79
C GLU A 330 -3.64 0.58 31.01
N GLU A 331 -3.27 -0.69 30.80
CA GLU A 331 -2.89 -1.61 31.89
C GLU A 331 -1.59 -1.16 32.60
N GLY A 332 -0.56 -0.80 31.83
CA GLY A 332 0.72 -0.32 32.38
C GLY A 332 0.63 1.06 33.04
N GLY A 333 -0.23 1.95 32.51
CA GLY A 333 -0.54 3.24 33.11
C GLY A 333 -1.28 3.10 34.44
N ALA A 334 -2.29 2.22 34.49
CA ALA A 334 -3.03 1.93 35.72
C ALA A 334 -2.14 1.28 36.80
N GLU A 335 -1.26 0.35 36.45
CA GLU A 335 -0.31 -0.24 37.39
C GLU A 335 0.73 0.77 37.91
N ALA A 336 1.21 1.68 37.06
CA ALA A 336 2.13 2.74 37.46
C ALA A 336 1.45 3.80 38.35
N GLU A 337 0.19 4.14 38.08
CA GLU A 337 -0.61 5.07 38.89
C GLU A 337 -0.96 4.45 40.24
N LEU A 338 -1.34 3.17 40.29
CA LEU A 338 -1.54 2.42 41.54
C LEU A 338 -0.26 2.31 42.38
N ALA A 339 0.90 2.13 41.73
CA ALA A 339 2.19 2.12 42.42
C ALA A 339 2.60 3.51 42.93
N ALA A 340 2.25 4.58 42.22
CA ALA A 340 2.51 5.95 42.65
C ALA A 340 1.59 6.41 43.80
N ASP A 341 0.34 5.97 43.80
CA ASP A 341 -0.63 6.27 44.86
C ASP A 341 -0.32 5.46 46.14
N ALA A 342 0.16 4.22 46.00
CA ALA A 342 0.68 3.42 47.11
C ALA A 342 2.03 3.92 47.69
N ALA A 343 2.74 4.78 46.96
CA ALA A 343 4.00 5.39 47.38
C ALA A 343 3.84 6.81 47.94
N SER A 344 2.62 7.36 47.95
CA SER A 344 2.32 8.65 48.58
C SER A 344 1.94 8.46 50.05
N PRO A 345 2.56 9.20 51.00
CA PRO A 345 2.50 8.92 52.44
C PRO A 345 1.18 9.26 53.13
#